data_AF-A0A0E3R9S1-F1
#
_entry.id   AF-A0A0E3R9S1-F1
#
_cell.length_a   1.000
_cell.length_b   1.000
_cell.length_c   1.000
_cell.angle_alpha   90.00
_cell.angle_beta   90.00
_cell.angle_gamma   90.00
#
_symmetry.space_group_name_H-M   'P 1'
#
loop_
_entity.id
_entity.type
_entity.pdbx_description
1 polymer ?
#
loop_
_entity_poly.entity_id
_entity_poly.type
_entity_poly.pdbx_seq_one_letter_code
_entity_poly.pdbx_strand_id
1 'polypeptide(L)'
;MHYGKIDLPIWNFLPNNFLRFVILQILCYTVDIPLKNTRKLTHGYLLTNSYLITCSYIIRWSYAIDGVNKMKIESVKLVYFSPTGTTKAVVQGIARGINPGIVELIDITRPGVRKQPLQTSENELLVIGVPVYMGRVPALLNEWLDAIQAHNTPTVCVVVYGNRVYDDALLELKNTVMKCGCIPIACAAYIGEHSFSNSETPTAEGRPDEDDLHHAEVFGQKIREKLQSVSSISQVSDVHVPGNYPYGGVTKLWTVDFIAVSDDCSQCGTCAEVCPVGAIDPENSNLIDIEKCITCCACIKSCPQSARSMKPGMVKDASVRLHTLYSQRKEPEYFI
;
A
#
# COMPACT_ATOMS: atom_id res chain seq x y z
N MET A 1 20.76 72.60 -6.37
CA MET A 1 21.47 72.48 -5.07
C MET A 1 21.76 71.01 -4.81
N HIS A 2 22.89 70.72 -4.15
CA HIS A 2 23.36 69.44 -3.60
C HIS A 2 23.50 68.18 -4.50
N TYR A 3 24.77 67.80 -4.66
CA TYR A 3 25.42 66.48 -4.46
C TYR A 3 24.56 65.24 -4.07
N GLY A 4 24.96 64.02 -4.44
CA GLY A 4 26.22 63.64 -5.10
C GLY A 4 26.45 62.14 -5.34
N LYS A 5 27.69 61.78 -5.67
CA LYS A 5 28.16 60.40 -5.89
C LYS A 5 28.43 59.67 -4.57
N ILE A 6 28.35 58.34 -4.60
CA ILE A 6 29.06 57.43 -3.68
C ILE A 6 29.74 56.35 -4.56
N ASP A 7 30.99 56.01 -4.23
CA ASP A 7 31.88 55.15 -5.01
C ASP A 7 32.34 53.92 -4.20
N LEU A 8 32.54 52.79 -4.90
CA LEU A 8 33.48 51.69 -4.58
C LEU A 8 33.16 50.76 -3.36
N PRO A 9 33.76 49.54 -3.23
CA PRO A 9 34.98 49.06 -3.92
C PRO A 9 34.97 47.67 -4.59
N ILE A 10 36.06 47.44 -5.34
CA ILE A 10 36.55 46.21 -5.98
C ILE A 10 37.30 45.34 -4.94
N TRP A 11 37.36 44.00 -5.09
CA TRP A 11 38.57 43.16 -4.94
C TRP A 11 38.34 41.73 -5.50
N ASN A 12 39.35 41.17 -6.18
CA ASN A 12 39.37 39.82 -6.78
C ASN A 12 40.04 38.80 -5.83
N PHE A 13 39.68 37.50 -5.89
CA PHE A 13 40.62 36.37 -5.72
C PHE A 13 40.00 35.00 -6.13
N LEU A 14 40.43 34.45 -7.30
CA LEU A 14 40.66 33.04 -7.76
C LEU A 14 39.77 31.83 -7.28
N PRO A 15 39.73 30.67 -8.02
CA PRO A 15 39.90 30.41 -9.46
C PRO A 15 38.84 29.42 -10.09
N ASN A 16 38.82 29.35 -11.43
CA ASN A 16 38.48 28.22 -12.36
C ASN A 16 37.92 26.89 -11.77
N ASN A 17 36.90 26.21 -12.33
CA ASN A 17 36.31 26.21 -13.68
C ASN A 17 34.82 25.81 -13.64
N PHE A 18 33.95 26.44 -14.45
CA PHE A 18 33.00 25.70 -15.31
C PHE A 18 32.44 26.64 -16.41
N LEU A 19 32.41 26.14 -17.64
CA LEU A 19 32.26 26.96 -18.85
C LEU A 19 30.82 27.49 -19.01
N ARG A 20 30.64 28.80 -19.18
CA ARG A 20 29.36 29.40 -19.64
C ARG A 20 29.41 29.66 -21.13
N PHE A 21 28.46 29.12 -21.88
CA PHE A 21 28.07 29.62 -23.19
C PHE A 21 26.61 30.08 -23.13
N VAL A 22 26.37 31.36 -23.46
CA VAL A 22 25.04 31.91 -23.72
C VAL A 22 25.14 32.71 -25.01
N ILE A 23 24.42 32.29 -26.05
CA ILE A 23 24.28 33.08 -27.27
C ILE A 23 23.08 34.01 -27.07
N LEU A 24 23.35 35.31 -26.88
CA LEU A 24 22.32 36.34 -27.02
C LEU A 24 22.11 36.66 -28.50
N GLN A 25 20.85 36.74 -28.92
CA GLN A 25 20.47 37.41 -30.17
C GLN A 25 19.44 38.50 -29.82
N ILE A 26 19.79 39.76 -30.11
CA ILE A 26 19.04 40.96 -29.72
C ILE A 26 18.39 41.57 -30.96
N LEU A 27 17.10 41.93 -30.90
CA LEU A 27 16.41 42.81 -31.86
C LEU A 27 15.34 43.70 -31.16
N CYS A 28 15.06 44.88 -31.74
CA CYS A 28 14.42 46.07 -31.12
C CYS A 28 13.43 46.76 -32.11
N TYR A 29 12.52 47.70 -31.78
CA TYR A 29 12.07 48.38 -30.54
C TYR A 29 10.67 49.04 -30.81
N THR A 30 10.19 49.95 -29.92
CA THR A 30 9.22 51.09 -30.12
C THR A 30 7.70 50.94 -29.86
N VAL A 31 7.25 51.44 -28.70
CA VAL A 31 5.84 51.62 -28.23
C VAL A 31 5.18 52.87 -28.87
N ASP A 32 3.83 52.96 -28.99
CA ASP A 32 3.03 54.20 -28.73
C ASP A 32 1.47 54.08 -28.88
N ILE A 33 0.69 54.77 -28.01
CA ILE A 33 -0.76 54.52 -27.70
C ILE A 33 -1.45 55.86 -27.26
N PRO A 34 -2.79 56.14 -27.36
CA PRO A 34 -3.99 55.45 -27.94
C PRO A 34 -4.84 56.33 -28.92
N LEU A 35 -6.07 55.91 -29.32
CA LEU A 35 -7.32 56.73 -29.21
C LEU A 35 -8.65 55.93 -29.37
N LYS A 36 -9.81 56.57 -29.11
CA LYS A 36 -11.11 55.97 -28.71
C LYS A 36 -12.20 55.86 -29.81
N ASN A 37 -13.06 54.83 -29.69
CA ASN A 37 -14.48 54.71 -30.12
C ASN A 37 -14.98 55.30 -31.45
N THR A 38 -15.45 54.43 -32.37
CA THR A 38 -16.77 54.52 -33.06
C THR A 38 -17.11 53.22 -33.83
N ARG A 39 -18.35 53.03 -34.29
CA ARG A 39 -18.90 51.74 -34.82
C ARG A 39 -18.91 51.62 -36.36
N LYS A 40 -18.70 50.39 -36.85
CA LYS A 40 -19.15 49.74 -38.12
C LYS A 40 -19.50 50.60 -39.34
N LEU A 41 -18.86 50.32 -40.49
CA LEU A 41 -19.50 49.67 -41.67
C LEU A 41 -18.52 49.36 -42.84
N THR A 42 -18.72 48.19 -43.47
CA THR A 42 -18.41 47.74 -44.86
C THR A 42 -17.17 48.19 -45.67
N HIS A 43 -16.47 47.17 -46.22
CA HIS A 43 -15.82 47.06 -47.55
C HIS A 43 -14.95 48.22 -48.10
N GLY A 44 -13.66 47.92 -48.38
CA GLY A 44 -12.81 48.74 -49.26
C GLY A 44 -11.31 48.51 -49.04
N TYR A 45 -10.51 48.53 -50.12
CA TYR A 45 -9.07 48.27 -50.10
C TYR A 45 -8.21 49.55 -49.92
N LEU A 46 -6.94 49.34 -49.52
CA LEU A 46 -5.71 50.14 -49.72
C LEU A 46 -5.10 50.97 -48.54
N LEU A 47 -3.87 50.57 -48.18
CA LEU A 47 -2.68 51.35 -47.75
C LEU A 47 -2.75 52.27 -46.50
N THR A 48 -1.92 51.99 -45.49
CA THR A 48 -0.69 52.76 -45.10
C THR A 48 -0.05 52.26 -43.79
N ASN A 49 1.21 52.66 -43.51
CA ASN A 49 2.04 52.26 -42.35
C ASN A 49 1.60 52.85 -41.00
N SER A 50 1.85 52.15 -39.88
CA SER A 50 2.50 52.66 -38.63
C SER A 50 2.66 51.57 -37.54
N TYR A 51 3.58 51.77 -36.59
CA TYR A 51 4.12 50.78 -35.62
C TYR A 51 3.40 50.71 -34.26
N LEU A 52 3.58 49.59 -33.53
CA LEU A 52 3.31 49.48 -32.09
C LEU A 52 3.96 48.24 -31.43
N ILE A 53 4.95 48.42 -30.54
CA ILE A 53 5.50 47.36 -29.67
C ILE A 53 4.95 47.48 -28.24
N THR A 54 4.69 46.37 -27.57
CA THR A 54 5.00 46.24 -26.13
C THR A 54 5.68 44.89 -25.88
N CYS A 55 6.70 44.88 -25.01
CA CYS A 55 7.50 43.70 -24.71
C CYS A 55 7.57 43.50 -23.19
N SER A 56 7.01 42.40 -22.70
CA SER A 56 7.04 42.00 -21.29
C SER A 56 7.11 40.48 -21.18
N TYR A 57 8.32 39.92 -21.28
CA TYR A 57 8.53 38.49 -21.01
C TYR A 57 8.64 38.24 -19.50
N ILE A 58 7.66 37.53 -18.95
CA ILE A 58 7.77 36.94 -17.62
C ILE A 58 8.74 35.75 -17.72
N ILE A 59 10.00 35.98 -17.35
CA ILE A 59 10.99 34.91 -17.26
C ILE A 59 10.67 34.06 -16.02
N ARG A 60 9.94 32.96 -16.22
CA ARG A 60 9.70 31.96 -15.18
C ARG A 60 10.94 31.09 -15.02
N TRP A 61 11.81 31.46 -14.07
CA TRP A 61 13.00 30.69 -13.71
C TRP A 61 12.59 29.34 -13.11
N SER A 62 12.84 28.25 -13.84
CA SER A 62 12.82 26.90 -13.29
C SER A 62 14.23 26.57 -12.81
N TYR A 63 14.49 26.78 -11.52
CA TYR A 63 15.75 26.36 -10.92
C TYR A 63 15.81 24.83 -10.84
N ALA A 64 16.84 24.22 -11.43
CA ALA A 64 17.25 22.88 -11.06
C ALA A 64 18.03 22.98 -9.74
N ILE A 65 17.39 22.62 -8.63
CA ILE A 65 17.98 22.63 -7.29
C ILE A 65 18.17 21.18 -6.83
N ASP A 66 19.35 20.90 -6.29
CA ASP A 66 19.79 19.72 -5.56
C ASP A 66 19.66 18.33 -6.22
N GLY A 67 20.82 17.82 -6.63
CA GLY A 67 21.04 16.39 -6.82
C GLY A 67 21.10 15.63 -5.49
N VAL A 68 19.99 15.62 -4.75
CA VAL A 68 19.79 14.66 -3.65
C VAL A 68 19.80 13.27 -4.26
N ASN A 69 20.76 12.43 -3.86
CA ASN A 69 20.80 11.03 -4.26
C ASN A 69 19.64 10.31 -3.56
N LYS A 70 18.47 10.26 -4.22
CA LYS A 70 17.24 9.69 -3.67
C LYS A 70 17.41 8.20 -3.41
N MET A 71 16.74 7.68 -2.38
CA MET A 71 16.64 6.24 -2.17
C MET A 71 16.05 5.59 -3.43
N LYS A 72 16.77 4.62 -3.99
CA LYS A 72 16.38 3.91 -5.20
C LYS A 72 15.96 2.49 -4.83
N ILE A 73 14.65 2.28 -4.75
CA ILE A 73 14.08 0.94 -4.66
C ILE A 73 14.13 0.29 -6.05
N GLU A 74 14.74 -0.88 -6.14
CA GLU A 74 14.93 -1.64 -7.38
C GLU A 74 13.81 -2.67 -7.60
N SER A 75 13.27 -3.24 -6.51
CA SER A 75 12.15 -4.19 -6.55
C SER A 75 11.21 -4.05 -5.34
N VAL A 76 9.98 -4.55 -5.48
CA VAL A 76 9.03 -4.70 -4.37
C VAL A 76 8.77 -6.18 -4.13
N LYS A 77 8.98 -6.65 -2.90
CA LYS A 77 8.56 -7.98 -2.45
C LYS A 77 7.17 -7.87 -1.83
N LEU A 78 6.18 -8.46 -2.47
CA LEU A 78 4.78 -8.41 -2.08
C LEU A 78 4.38 -9.72 -1.39
N VAL A 79 4.58 -9.77 -0.08
CA VAL A 79 4.31 -10.92 0.79
C VAL A 79 2.88 -10.87 1.32
N TYR A 80 2.14 -11.97 1.25
CA TYR A 80 0.85 -12.07 1.92
C TYR A 80 0.49 -13.47 2.41
N PHE A 81 -0.17 -13.51 3.57
CA PHE A 81 -1.03 -14.62 3.96
C PHE A 81 -2.48 -14.21 3.66
N SER A 82 -3.20 -14.96 2.83
CA SER A 82 -4.57 -14.59 2.44
C SER A 82 -5.47 -15.80 2.10
N PRO A 83 -5.91 -16.57 3.11
CA PRO A 83 -6.73 -17.77 2.89
C PRO A 83 -8.06 -17.49 2.16
N THR A 84 -8.60 -16.28 2.26
CA THR A 84 -9.84 -15.85 1.56
C THR A 84 -9.60 -14.71 0.56
N GLY A 85 -8.35 -14.45 0.17
CA GLY A 85 -8.00 -13.49 -0.90
C GLY A 85 -8.07 -11.99 -0.57
N THR A 86 -8.73 -11.58 0.51
CA THR A 86 -8.91 -10.14 0.86
C THR A 86 -7.58 -9.42 1.13
N THR A 87 -6.70 -10.00 1.97
CA THR A 87 -5.33 -9.49 2.19
C THR A 87 -4.53 -9.33 0.89
N LYS A 88 -4.63 -10.31 -0.01
CA LYS A 88 -3.95 -10.27 -1.32
C LYS A 88 -4.42 -9.08 -2.15
N ALA A 89 -5.73 -8.85 -2.22
CA ALA A 89 -6.32 -7.73 -2.95
C ALA A 89 -5.84 -6.36 -2.41
N VAL A 90 -5.81 -6.20 -1.08
CA VAL A 90 -5.30 -4.98 -0.42
C VAL A 90 -3.83 -4.72 -0.78
N VAL A 91 -2.94 -5.70 -0.57
CA VAL A 91 -1.50 -5.47 -0.84
C VAL A 91 -1.23 -5.24 -2.34
N GLN A 92 -2.00 -5.88 -3.23
CA GLN A 92 -1.94 -5.58 -4.67
C GLN A 92 -2.43 -4.16 -5.00
N GLY A 93 -3.41 -3.62 -4.26
CA GLY A 93 -3.81 -2.21 -4.37
C GLY A 93 -2.69 -1.25 -3.97
N ILE A 94 -2.01 -1.52 -2.85
CA ILE A 94 -0.83 -0.76 -2.41
C ILE A 94 0.28 -0.82 -3.46
N ALA A 95 0.53 -2.00 -4.04
CA ALA A 95 1.53 -2.17 -5.10
C ALA A 95 1.21 -1.37 -6.38
N ARG A 96 -0.08 -1.27 -6.79
CA ARG A 96 -0.48 -0.38 -7.90
C ARG A 96 -0.13 1.08 -7.60
N GLY A 97 -0.39 1.52 -6.37
CA GLY A 97 -0.11 2.88 -5.92
C GLY A 97 1.37 3.22 -5.93
N ILE A 98 2.20 2.30 -5.43
CA ILE A 98 3.67 2.39 -5.48
C ILE A 98 4.14 2.46 -6.95
N ASN A 99 3.50 1.71 -7.86
CA ASN A 99 3.88 1.56 -9.26
C ASN A 99 5.37 1.23 -9.47
N PRO A 100 5.86 0.11 -8.91
CA PRO A 100 7.27 -0.29 -9.01
C PRO A 100 7.61 -0.91 -10.37
N GLY A 101 8.90 -0.85 -10.75
CA GLY A 101 9.38 -1.46 -11.99
C GLY A 101 9.48 -2.99 -11.94
N ILE A 102 9.72 -3.57 -10.76
CA ILE A 102 9.84 -5.02 -10.53
C ILE A 102 9.02 -5.40 -9.29
N VAL A 103 8.21 -6.45 -9.39
CA VAL A 103 7.45 -7.03 -8.26
C VAL A 103 7.72 -8.53 -8.17
N GLU A 104 8.09 -8.98 -6.98
CA GLU A 104 8.10 -10.40 -6.60
C GLU A 104 6.85 -10.68 -5.75
N LEU A 105 6.05 -11.68 -6.12
CA LEU A 105 4.80 -12.03 -5.43
C LEU A 105 5.00 -13.29 -4.57
N ILE A 106 4.84 -13.16 -3.25
CA ILE A 106 5.20 -14.23 -2.28
C ILE A 106 3.96 -14.63 -1.47
N ASP A 107 3.30 -15.70 -1.92
CA ASP A 107 2.08 -16.25 -1.32
C ASP A 107 2.40 -17.22 -0.17
N ILE A 108 2.62 -16.67 1.04
CA ILE A 108 2.88 -17.46 2.25
C ILE A 108 1.62 -18.17 2.80
N THR A 109 0.46 -18.01 2.15
CA THR A 109 -0.71 -18.89 2.37
C THR A 109 -0.34 -20.35 2.07
N ARG A 110 0.53 -20.59 1.09
CA ARG A 110 0.95 -21.91 0.66
C ARG A 110 1.96 -22.51 1.66
N PRO A 111 1.70 -23.69 2.26
CA PRO A 111 2.61 -24.31 3.24
C PRO A 111 4.04 -24.52 2.73
N GLY A 112 4.21 -24.81 1.43
CA GLY A 112 5.52 -25.02 0.82
C GLY A 112 6.42 -23.78 0.80
N VAL A 113 5.84 -22.58 0.63
CA VAL A 113 6.59 -21.31 0.60
C VAL A 113 7.14 -20.98 1.99
N ARG A 114 6.39 -21.30 3.05
CA ARG A 114 6.81 -21.09 4.45
C ARG A 114 7.97 -21.99 4.92
N LYS A 115 8.50 -22.87 4.07
CA LYS A 115 9.67 -23.72 4.38
C LYS A 115 11.02 -23.00 4.19
N GLN A 116 11.03 -21.85 3.53
CA GLN A 116 12.24 -21.06 3.29
C GLN A 116 12.09 -19.68 3.94
N PRO A 117 13.14 -19.17 4.62
CA PRO A 117 13.12 -17.82 5.16
C PRO A 117 13.11 -16.79 4.03
N LEU A 118 12.43 -15.67 4.24
CA LEU A 118 12.51 -14.54 3.31
C LEU A 118 13.87 -13.85 3.46
N GLN A 119 14.54 -13.61 2.35
CA GLN A 119 15.72 -12.75 2.27
C GLN A 119 15.38 -11.44 1.59
N THR A 120 15.85 -10.32 2.14
CA THR A 120 15.65 -8.99 1.54
C THR A 120 16.68 -7.95 1.99
N SER A 121 16.84 -6.87 1.22
CA SER A 121 17.90 -5.86 1.38
C SER A 121 17.38 -4.41 1.33
N GLU A 122 18.28 -3.45 1.56
CA GLU A 122 17.99 -2.01 1.60
C GLU A 122 17.54 -1.39 0.26
N ASN A 123 17.84 -2.06 -0.86
CA ASN A 123 17.41 -1.65 -2.21
C ASN A 123 16.02 -2.20 -2.58
N GLU A 124 15.37 -2.95 -1.69
CA GLU A 124 14.07 -3.57 -1.93
C GLU A 124 13.03 -3.01 -0.95
N LEU A 125 11.79 -2.91 -1.39
CA LEU A 125 10.67 -2.55 -0.52
C LEU A 125 9.86 -3.81 -0.20
N LEU A 126 9.80 -4.18 1.07
CA LEU A 126 8.93 -5.25 1.55
C LEU A 126 7.53 -4.70 1.84
N VAL A 127 6.50 -5.23 1.20
CA VAL A 127 5.10 -5.02 1.58
C VAL A 127 4.57 -6.34 2.11
N ILE A 128 4.25 -6.39 3.42
CA ILE A 128 3.82 -7.62 4.10
C ILE A 128 2.39 -7.50 4.64
N GLY A 129 1.50 -8.35 4.14
CA GLY A 129 0.09 -8.40 4.52
C GLY A 129 -0.32 -9.67 5.26
N VAL A 130 -1.00 -9.53 6.41
CA VAL A 130 -1.60 -10.66 7.15
C VAL A 130 -3.04 -10.36 7.56
N PRO A 131 -3.92 -11.37 7.69
CA PRO A 131 -5.23 -11.19 8.29
C PRO A 131 -5.10 -11.13 9.82
N VAL A 132 -6.08 -10.54 10.50
CA VAL A 132 -6.12 -10.53 11.98
C VAL A 132 -6.92 -11.70 12.52
N TYR A 133 -6.30 -12.52 13.36
CA TYR A 133 -6.96 -13.60 14.10
C TYR A 133 -6.96 -13.28 15.59
N MET A 134 -8.15 -13.18 16.20
CA MET A 134 -8.33 -12.87 17.64
C MET A 134 -7.58 -11.61 18.13
N GLY A 135 -7.49 -10.58 17.27
CA GLY A 135 -6.78 -9.33 17.57
C GLY A 135 -5.26 -9.39 17.42
N ARG A 136 -4.75 -10.46 16.80
CA ARG A 136 -3.33 -10.80 16.72
C ARG A 136 -2.91 -11.22 15.32
N VAL A 137 -1.60 -11.23 15.08
CA VAL A 137 -0.99 -11.88 13.92
C VAL A 137 -1.28 -13.39 13.99
N PRO A 138 -1.57 -14.08 12.87
CA PRO A 138 -1.84 -15.51 12.89
C PRO A 138 -0.62 -16.30 13.39
N ALA A 139 -0.74 -16.92 14.57
CA ALA A 139 0.40 -17.55 15.27
C ALA A 139 1.14 -18.63 14.45
N LEU A 140 0.48 -19.24 13.47
CA LEU A 140 1.07 -20.16 12.49
C LEU A 140 2.18 -19.53 11.61
N LEU A 141 2.28 -18.20 11.61
CA LEU A 141 3.28 -17.41 10.88
C LEU A 141 4.47 -17.03 11.76
N ASN A 142 4.40 -17.15 13.09
CA ASN A 142 5.42 -16.61 14.00
C ASN A 142 6.82 -17.16 13.67
N GLU A 143 6.97 -18.48 13.54
CA GLU A 143 8.23 -19.13 13.17
C GLU A 143 8.80 -18.63 11.83
N TRP A 144 7.92 -18.32 10.85
CA TRP A 144 8.35 -17.83 9.54
C TRP A 144 8.69 -16.34 9.56
N LEU A 145 7.94 -15.53 10.33
CA LEU A 145 8.20 -14.10 10.52
C LEU A 145 9.50 -13.85 11.29
N ASP A 146 9.72 -14.59 12.39
CA ASP A 146 10.95 -14.50 13.19
C ASP A 146 12.18 -15.01 12.39
N ALA A 147 11.98 -15.84 11.36
CA ALA A 147 13.03 -16.35 10.48
C ALA A 147 13.36 -15.43 9.27
N ILE A 148 12.70 -14.27 9.12
CA ILE A 148 13.03 -13.31 8.06
C ILE A 148 14.47 -12.81 8.23
N GLN A 149 15.18 -12.68 7.12
CA GLN A 149 16.56 -12.17 7.03
C GLN A 149 16.54 -10.89 6.19
N ALA A 150 16.29 -9.75 6.84
CA ALA A 150 16.28 -8.44 6.20
C ALA A 150 17.53 -7.62 6.56
N HIS A 151 17.95 -6.76 5.64
CA HIS A 151 19.12 -5.91 5.81
C HIS A 151 18.75 -4.45 5.55
N ASN A 152 18.38 -3.72 6.60
CA ASN A 152 17.90 -2.34 6.57
C ASN A 152 16.71 -2.11 5.61
N THR A 153 15.88 -3.13 5.41
CA THR A 153 14.86 -3.16 4.35
C THR A 153 13.67 -2.24 4.67
N PRO A 154 13.38 -1.20 3.87
CA PRO A 154 12.15 -0.44 4.01
C PRO A 154 10.93 -1.36 3.91
N THR A 155 10.02 -1.26 4.88
CA THR A 155 8.91 -2.21 5.04
C THR A 155 7.57 -1.52 5.26
N VAL A 156 6.52 -2.04 4.63
CA VAL A 156 5.12 -1.63 4.81
C VAL A 156 4.37 -2.78 5.48
N CYS A 157 3.89 -2.56 6.70
CA CYS A 157 3.14 -3.57 7.46
C CYS A 157 1.63 -3.38 7.25
N VAL A 158 0.92 -4.43 6.82
CA VAL A 158 -0.51 -4.35 6.50
C VAL A 158 -1.27 -5.43 7.24
N VAL A 159 -2.32 -5.04 7.97
CA VAL A 159 -3.27 -5.99 8.57
C VAL A 159 -4.65 -5.87 7.93
N VAL A 160 -5.34 -7.00 7.77
CA VAL A 160 -6.71 -7.03 7.25
C VAL A 160 -7.64 -7.72 8.24
N TYR A 161 -8.69 -7.04 8.65
CA TYR A 161 -9.60 -7.53 9.69
C TYR A 161 -11.05 -7.57 9.20
N GLY A 162 -11.81 -8.56 9.67
CA GLY A 162 -13.22 -8.74 9.32
C GLY A 162 -14.15 -7.81 10.11
N ASN A 163 -13.94 -6.51 10.00
CA ASN A 163 -14.77 -5.42 10.54
C ASN A 163 -14.92 -5.29 12.08
N ARG A 164 -14.51 -6.30 12.87
CA ARG A 164 -14.52 -6.23 14.35
C ARG A 164 -13.59 -5.12 14.87
N VAL A 165 -12.29 -5.41 14.95
CA VAL A 165 -11.17 -4.52 15.27
C VAL A 165 -9.89 -5.34 15.07
N TYR A 166 -8.75 -4.70 14.80
CA TYR A 166 -7.47 -5.39 14.60
C TYR A 166 -6.65 -5.56 15.89
N ASP A 167 -7.08 -4.92 16.99
CA ASP A 167 -6.45 -4.85 18.31
C ASP A 167 -4.94 -4.57 18.24
N ASP A 168 -4.09 -5.50 18.68
CA ASP A 168 -2.64 -5.32 18.76
C ASP A 168 -1.91 -5.80 17.49
N ALA A 169 -2.61 -6.40 16.53
CA ALA A 169 -2.00 -7.12 15.40
C ALA A 169 -1.08 -6.25 14.51
N LEU A 170 -1.39 -4.96 14.34
CA LEU A 170 -0.56 -4.06 13.52
C LEU A 170 0.76 -3.72 14.22
N LEU A 171 0.69 -3.40 15.53
CA LEU A 171 1.87 -3.19 16.37
C LEU A 171 2.70 -4.47 16.51
N GLU A 172 2.05 -5.63 16.67
CA GLU A 172 2.69 -6.93 16.73
C GLU A 172 3.45 -7.25 15.43
N LEU A 173 2.83 -7.07 14.26
CA LEU A 173 3.47 -7.28 12.96
C LEU A 173 4.69 -6.35 12.80
N LYS A 174 4.50 -5.05 13.06
CA LYS A 174 5.57 -4.03 13.00
C LYS A 174 6.77 -4.43 13.87
N ASN A 175 6.53 -4.69 15.14
CA ASN A 175 7.57 -5.01 16.11
C ASN A 175 8.22 -6.38 15.84
N THR A 176 7.52 -7.32 15.21
CA THR A 176 8.09 -8.62 14.84
C THR A 176 9.09 -8.46 13.70
N VAL A 177 8.69 -7.82 12.59
CA VAL A 177 9.61 -7.65 11.45
C VAL A 177 10.81 -6.75 11.77
N MET A 178 10.68 -5.80 12.71
CA MET A 178 11.80 -4.98 13.19
C MET A 178 12.95 -5.80 13.80
N LYS A 179 12.66 -6.93 14.46
CA LYS A 179 13.69 -7.82 15.03
C LYS A 179 14.53 -8.48 13.93
N CYS A 180 13.98 -8.61 12.73
CA CYS A 180 14.54 -9.32 11.59
C CYS A 180 15.35 -8.41 10.65
N GLY A 181 15.54 -7.13 11.00
CA GLY A 181 16.28 -6.15 10.20
C GLY A 181 15.43 -5.32 9.22
N CYS A 182 14.09 -5.43 9.30
CA CYS A 182 13.18 -4.56 8.58
C CYS A 182 13.06 -3.19 9.25
N ILE A 183 12.85 -2.13 8.45
CA ILE A 183 12.61 -0.77 8.91
C ILE A 183 11.19 -0.37 8.46
N PRO A 184 10.17 -0.41 9.35
CA PRO A 184 8.80 -0.03 9.00
C PRO A 184 8.71 1.45 8.61
N ILE A 185 8.46 1.73 7.34
CA ILE A 185 8.32 3.09 6.79
C ILE A 185 6.87 3.55 6.68
N ALA A 186 5.94 2.61 6.70
CA ALA A 186 4.50 2.86 6.69
C ALA A 186 3.75 1.63 7.24
N CYS A 187 2.53 1.83 7.72
CA CYS A 187 1.66 0.78 8.26
C CYS A 187 0.21 1.04 7.87
N ALA A 188 -0.63 0.01 7.78
CA ALA A 188 -2.07 0.20 7.52
C ALA A 188 -2.95 -0.94 8.02
N ALA A 189 -4.22 -0.61 8.31
CA ALA A 189 -5.27 -1.57 8.59
C ALA A 189 -6.42 -1.40 7.58
N TYR A 190 -6.81 -2.49 6.92
CA TYR A 190 -7.91 -2.55 5.96
C TYR A 190 -9.01 -3.49 6.41
N ILE A 191 -10.22 -3.23 5.92
CA ILE A 191 -11.36 -4.12 6.11
C ILE A 191 -11.35 -5.14 4.98
N GLY A 192 -11.54 -6.40 5.32
CA GLY A 192 -11.89 -7.45 4.37
C GLY A 192 -13.19 -8.10 4.82
N GLU A 193 -13.87 -8.79 3.90
CA GLU A 193 -14.97 -9.66 4.25
C GLU A 193 -14.54 -10.66 5.32
N HIS A 194 -15.30 -10.75 6.41
CA HIS A 194 -14.96 -11.66 7.50
C HIS A 194 -15.02 -13.11 6.96
N SER A 195 -14.05 -13.96 7.32
CA SER A 195 -14.00 -15.36 6.83
C SER A 195 -15.29 -16.15 7.07
N PHE A 196 -16.01 -15.81 8.15
CA PHE A 196 -17.31 -16.39 8.50
C PHE A 196 -18.53 -15.78 7.79
N SER A 197 -18.37 -14.64 7.09
CA SER A 197 -19.43 -13.96 6.34
C SER A 197 -20.07 -14.92 5.33
N ASN A 198 -21.38 -14.83 5.16
CA ASN A 198 -22.19 -15.58 4.20
C ASN A 198 -23.54 -14.87 4.05
N SER A 199 -24.35 -15.29 3.08
CA SER A 199 -25.63 -14.66 2.76
C SER A 199 -26.66 -14.61 3.91
N GLU A 200 -26.54 -15.46 4.93
CA GLU A 200 -27.42 -15.43 6.11
C GLU A 200 -26.90 -14.49 7.21
N THR A 201 -25.58 -14.29 7.30
CA THR A 201 -24.90 -13.49 8.33
C THR A 201 -23.77 -12.64 7.73
N PRO A 202 -24.07 -11.69 6.83
CA PRO A 202 -23.06 -10.92 6.12
C PRO A 202 -22.29 -10.00 7.08
N THR A 203 -20.96 -10.01 7.01
CA THR A 203 -20.07 -9.16 7.82
C THR A 203 -18.94 -8.62 6.94
N ALA A 204 -19.02 -7.33 6.60
CA ALA A 204 -18.17 -6.69 5.59
C ALA A 204 -18.19 -7.43 4.24
N GLU A 205 -19.36 -7.95 3.85
CA GLU A 205 -19.56 -8.62 2.56
C GLU A 205 -19.11 -7.74 1.39
N GLY A 206 -18.37 -8.34 0.44
CA GLY A 206 -17.81 -7.63 -0.71
C GLY A 206 -16.57 -6.76 -0.44
N ARG A 207 -16.07 -6.69 0.80
CA ARG A 207 -14.84 -5.92 1.14
C ARG A 207 -13.57 -6.78 0.91
N PRO A 208 -12.43 -6.24 0.45
CA PRO A 208 -12.21 -4.84 0.09
C PRO A 208 -12.95 -4.45 -1.19
N ASP A 209 -13.67 -3.34 -1.15
CA ASP A 209 -14.43 -2.79 -2.28
C ASP A 209 -13.61 -1.80 -3.11
N GLU A 210 -14.24 -1.15 -4.10
CA GLU A 210 -13.55 -0.18 -4.97
C GLU A 210 -12.97 1.00 -4.18
N ASP A 211 -13.66 1.48 -3.14
CA ASP A 211 -13.18 2.57 -2.29
C ASP A 211 -11.98 2.14 -1.44
N ASP A 212 -12.00 0.92 -0.87
CA ASP A 212 -10.82 0.36 -0.17
C ASP A 212 -9.61 0.21 -1.09
N LEU A 213 -9.84 -0.29 -2.30
CA LEU A 213 -8.79 -0.55 -3.28
C LEU A 213 -8.23 0.76 -3.86
N HIS A 214 -9.05 1.81 -3.96
CA HIS A 214 -8.61 3.16 -4.27
C HIS A 214 -7.80 3.76 -3.10
N HIS A 215 -8.26 3.60 -1.86
CA HIS A 215 -7.53 4.05 -0.67
C HIS A 215 -6.17 3.35 -0.52
N ALA A 216 -6.11 2.05 -0.82
CA ALA A 216 -4.88 1.27 -0.91
C ALA A 216 -3.92 1.83 -1.98
N GLU A 217 -4.44 2.21 -3.14
CA GLU A 217 -3.66 2.82 -4.21
C GLU A 217 -3.13 4.21 -3.82
N VAL A 218 -3.95 5.07 -3.21
CA VAL A 218 -3.52 6.38 -2.67
C VAL A 218 -2.45 6.21 -1.59
N PHE A 219 -2.59 5.22 -0.71
CA PHE A 219 -1.57 4.90 0.29
C PHE A 219 -0.24 4.46 -0.36
N GLY A 220 -0.31 3.62 -1.40
CA GLY A 220 0.87 3.23 -2.18
C GLY A 220 1.58 4.42 -2.86
N GLN A 221 0.82 5.39 -3.37
CA GLN A 221 1.37 6.62 -3.94
C GLN A 221 2.15 7.42 -2.88
N LYS A 222 1.59 7.56 -1.67
CA LYS A 222 2.25 8.22 -0.53
C LYS A 222 3.52 7.51 -0.07
N ILE A 223 3.54 6.17 -0.08
CA ILE A 223 4.74 5.38 0.20
C ILE A 223 5.84 5.69 -0.83
N ARG A 224 5.53 5.74 -2.13
CA ARG A 224 6.48 6.16 -3.16
C ARG A 224 6.99 7.57 -2.93
N GLU A 225 6.12 8.52 -2.60
CA GLU A 225 6.49 9.91 -2.32
C GLU A 225 7.47 10.02 -1.13
N LYS A 226 7.20 9.29 -0.04
CA LYS A 226 8.09 9.21 1.14
C LYS A 226 9.45 8.60 0.81
N LEU A 227 9.49 7.54 0.00
CA LEU A 227 10.75 6.94 -0.45
C LEU A 227 11.56 7.89 -1.35
N GLN A 228 10.88 8.68 -2.19
CA GLN A 228 11.52 9.65 -3.08
C GLN A 228 11.95 10.97 -2.43
N SER A 229 11.54 11.24 -1.18
CA SER A 229 11.92 12.44 -0.42
C SER A 229 13.11 12.22 0.51
N VAL A 230 13.51 10.97 0.76
CA VAL A 230 14.71 10.61 1.55
C VAL A 230 15.87 10.15 0.67
N SER A 231 17.10 10.36 1.15
CA SER A 231 18.33 9.85 0.52
C SER A 231 18.83 8.55 1.16
N SER A 232 18.41 8.24 2.38
CA SER A 232 18.76 7.02 3.11
C SER A 232 17.64 6.58 4.04
N ILE A 233 17.56 5.27 4.31
CA ILE A 233 16.55 4.70 5.21
C ILE A 233 16.73 5.17 6.66
N SER A 234 17.96 5.56 7.04
CA SER A 234 18.26 6.17 8.34
C SER A 234 17.63 7.56 8.56
N GLN A 235 17.06 8.18 7.52
CA GLN A 235 16.31 9.43 7.61
C GLN A 235 14.82 9.22 7.85
N VAL A 236 14.32 7.97 7.75
CA VAL A 236 12.91 7.66 7.99
C VAL A 236 12.66 7.58 9.50
N SER A 237 11.78 8.45 9.99
CA SER A 237 11.28 8.40 11.37
C SER A 237 10.41 7.16 11.60
N ASP A 238 10.42 6.65 12.84
CA ASP A 238 9.53 5.55 13.24
C ASP A 238 8.06 5.92 13.02
N VAL A 239 7.27 4.93 12.60
CA VAL A 239 5.84 5.07 12.33
C VAL A 239 5.05 4.66 13.56
N HIS A 240 4.42 5.62 14.24
CA HIS A 240 3.54 5.31 15.36
C HIS A 240 2.28 4.58 14.86
N VAL A 241 1.93 3.47 15.52
CA VAL A 241 0.73 2.67 15.23
C VAL A 241 0.03 2.31 16.53
N PRO A 242 -1.31 2.19 16.53
CA PRO A 242 -2.08 1.75 17.69
C PRO A 242 -1.82 0.27 18.04
N GLY A 243 -2.01 -0.04 19.31
CA GLY A 243 -1.80 -1.36 19.92
C GLY A 243 -1.12 -1.25 21.28
N ASN A 244 -1.05 -2.36 22.00
CA ASN A 244 -0.48 -2.45 23.35
C ASN A 244 0.71 -3.44 23.36
N TYR A 245 1.65 -3.23 24.28
CA TYR A 245 2.69 -4.20 24.60
C TYR A 245 2.79 -4.40 26.13
N PRO A 246 2.80 -5.64 26.64
CA PRO A 246 2.72 -6.91 25.92
C PRO A 246 1.37 -7.12 25.21
N TYR A 247 1.39 -7.79 24.06
CA TYR A 247 0.20 -8.00 23.23
C TYR A 247 -0.84 -8.87 23.96
N GLY A 248 -2.09 -8.42 23.98
CA GLY A 248 -3.21 -9.07 24.65
C GLY A 248 -3.86 -10.20 23.84
N GLY A 249 -5.02 -10.67 24.30
CA GLY A 249 -5.81 -11.69 23.61
C GLY A 249 -5.25 -13.12 23.72
N VAL A 250 -5.93 -14.06 23.05
CA VAL A 250 -5.57 -15.49 23.03
C VAL A 250 -5.33 -15.90 21.58
N THR A 251 -4.12 -16.35 21.27
CA THR A 251 -3.71 -16.77 19.92
C THR A 251 -4.14 -18.20 19.58
N LYS A 252 -4.52 -19.01 20.57
CA LYS A 252 -5.04 -20.37 20.35
C LYS A 252 -6.45 -20.29 19.76
N LEU A 253 -6.60 -20.82 18.54
CA LEU A 253 -7.87 -20.96 17.84
C LEU A 253 -8.65 -22.19 18.33
N TRP A 254 -9.92 -22.30 17.92
CA TRP A 254 -10.77 -23.43 18.29
C TRP A 254 -10.43 -24.69 17.48
N THR A 255 -10.00 -25.75 18.17
CA THR A 255 -10.10 -27.13 17.68
C THR A 255 -11.58 -27.51 17.66
N VAL A 256 -12.23 -27.51 16.50
CA VAL A 256 -13.67 -27.79 16.37
C VAL A 256 -14.04 -28.36 15.01
N ASP A 257 -14.86 -29.40 14.98
CA ASP A 257 -15.53 -29.85 13.76
C ASP A 257 -16.71 -28.92 13.45
N PHE A 258 -16.49 -27.96 12.57
CA PHE A 258 -17.51 -26.97 12.17
C PHE A 258 -17.89 -27.03 10.69
N ILE A 259 -17.30 -27.93 9.90
CA ILE A 259 -17.48 -27.97 8.43
C ILE A 259 -18.41 -29.14 8.08
N ALA A 260 -19.56 -28.83 7.52
CA ALA A 260 -20.40 -29.80 6.83
C ALA A 260 -19.93 -29.94 5.38
N VAL A 261 -20.07 -31.15 4.83
CA VAL A 261 -19.88 -31.44 3.40
C VAL A 261 -21.15 -32.12 2.91
N SER A 262 -21.74 -31.63 1.81
CA SER A 262 -22.93 -32.22 1.19
C SER A 262 -22.57 -33.23 0.09
N ASP A 263 -23.57 -33.99 -0.35
CA ASP A 263 -23.44 -34.96 -1.46
C ASP A 263 -23.10 -34.30 -2.82
N ASP A 264 -23.21 -32.96 -2.92
CA ASP A 264 -22.75 -32.17 -4.08
C ASP A 264 -21.21 -32.13 -4.20
N CYS A 265 -20.48 -32.71 -3.24
CA CYS A 265 -19.01 -32.71 -3.22
C CYS A 265 -18.42 -33.65 -4.28
N SER A 266 -18.06 -33.07 -5.44
CA SER A 266 -17.41 -33.74 -6.56
C SER A 266 -15.97 -34.24 -6.33
N GLN A 267 -15.45 -34.22 -5.10
CA GLN A 267 -14.07 -34.60 -4.73
C GLN A 267 -12.97 -33.87 -5.53
N CYS A 268 -13.25 -32.67 -6.05
CA CYS A 268 -12.34 -31.91 -6.93
C CYS A 268 -11.03 -31.38 -6.30
N GLY A 269 -10.76 -31.64 -5.01
CA GLY A 269 -9.48 -31.31 -4.35
C GLY A 269 -9.21 -29.82 -4.06
N THR A 270 -9.92 -28.86 -4.68
CA THR A 270 -9.68 -27.40 -4.53
C THR A 270 -9.60 -26.94 -3.06
N CYS A 271 -10.43 -27.52 -2.21
CA CYS A 271 -10.46 -27.24 -0.77
C CYS A 271 -9.19 -27.67 -0.02
N ALA A 272 -8.50 -28.74 -0.46
CA ALA A 272 -7.20 -29.15 0.05
C ALA A 272 -6.09 -28.25 -0.49
N GLU A 273 -6.14 -27.89 -1.78
CA GLU A 273 -5.17 -26.98 -2.43
C GLU A 273 -5.09 -25.61 -1.72
N VAL A 274 -6.25 -25.00 -1.42
CA VAL A 274 -6.29 -23.69 -0.73
C VAL A 274 -6.03 -23.78 0.78
N CYS A 275 -5.87 -24.97 1.36
CA CYS A 275 -5.78 -25.13 2.80
C CYS A 275 -4.40 -24.69 3.32
N PRO A 276 -4.28 -23.56 4.07
CA PRO A 276 -2.97 -22.99 4.44
C PRO A 276 -2.16 -23.82 5.44
N VAL A 277 -2.74 -24.92 5.91
CA VAL A 277 -2.26 -25.81 6.97
C VAL A 277 -2.36 -27.30 6.61
N GLY A 278 -2.78 -27.64 5.38
CA GLY A 278 -2.89 -29.04 4.93
C GLY A 278 -3.82 -29.89 5.79
N ALA A 279 -4.93 -29.30 6.26
CA ALA A 279 -5.89 -29.94 7.15
C ALA A 279 -6.97 -30.76 6.41
N ILE A 280 -6.98 -30.79 5.08
CA ILE A 280 -7.96 -31.54 4.29
C ILE A 280 -7.20 -32.55 3.45
N ASP A 281 -7.64 -33.80 3.44
CA ASP A 281 -7.04 -34.85 2.64
C ASP A 281 -7.28 -34.58 1.13
N PRO A 282 -6.24 -34.65 0.27
CA PRO A 282 -6.36 -34.34 -1.15
C PRO A 282 -7.13 -35.42 -1.94
N GLU A 283 -7.12 -36.67 -1.49
CA GLU A 283 -7.79 -37.80 -2.14
C GLU A 283 -9.22 -38.00 -1.62
N ASN A 284 -9.52 -37.56 -0.40
CA ASN A 284 -10.86 -37.59 0.19
C ASN A 284 -11.19 -36.28 0.90
N SER A 285 -11.86 -35.37 0.20
CA SER A 285 -12.26 -34.05 0.70
C SER A 285 -13.13 -34.11 1.97
N ASN A 286 -13.76 -35.23 2.30
CA ASN A 286 -14.54 -35.37 3.54
C ASN A 286 -13.68 -35.52 4.79
N LEU A 287 -12.42 -35.95 4.65
CA LEU A 287 -11.50 -36.12 5.77
C LEU A 287 -10.82 -34.78 6.10
N ILE A 288 -11.08 -34.29 7.31
CA ILE A 288 -10.56 -33.03 7.82
C ILE A 288 -9.83 -33.31 9.14
N ASP A 289 -8.55 -32.97 9.18
CA ASP A 289 -7.74 -32.91 10.40
C ASP A 289 -8.15 -31.66 11.20
N ILE A 290 -9.00 -31.88 12.20
CA ILE A 290 -9.57 -30.84 13.04
C ILE A 290 -8.49 -30.15 13.90
N GLU A 291 -7.41 -30.85 14.27
CA GLU A 291 -6.32 -30.29 15.08
C GLU A 291 -5.43 -29.34 14.27
N LYS A 292 -5.26 -29.60 12.96
CA LYS A 292 -4.59 -28.65 12.05
C LYS A 292 -5.48 -27.47 11.66
N CYS A 293 -6.79 -27.57 11.77
CA CYS A 293 -7.72 -26.61 11.18
C CYS A 293 -7.72 -25.25 11.91
N ILE A 294 -7.25 -24.20 11.23
CA ILE A 294 -7.21 -22.82 11.77
C ILE A 294 -8.52 -22.04 11.62
N THR A 295 -9.65 -22.70 11.36
CA THR A 295 -10.97 -22.07 11.16
C THR A 295 -11.06 -21.00 10.05
N CYS A 296 -10.07 -20.87 9.16
CA CYS A 296 -9.99 -19.75 8.19
C CYS A 296 -11.08 -19.73 7.10
N CYS A 297 -11.89 -20.78 6.98
CA CYS A 297 -13.00 -20.91 6.01
C CYS A 297 -12.62 -20.82 4.52
N ALA A 298 -11.34 -20.82 4.18
CA ALA A 298 -10.84 -20.88 2.79
C ALA A 298 -11.51 -21.98 1.97
N CYS A 299 -11.59 -23.20 2.54
CA CYS A 299 -12.21 -24.36 1.90
C CYS A 299 -13.73 -24.23 1.68
N ILE A 300 -14.44 -23.43 2.48
CA ILE A 300 -15.86 -23.10 2.27
C ILE A 300 -15.95 -22.10 1.12
N LYS A 301 -15.20 -21.00 1.21
CA LYS A 301 -15.22 -19.88 0.25
C LYS A 301 -14.74 -20.27 -1.16
N SER A 302 -13.85 -21.25 -1.28
CA SER A 302 -13.28 -21.70 -2.56
C SER A 302 -14.03 -22.88 -3.19
N CYS A 303 -15.08 -23.41 -2.58
CA CYS A 303 -15.73 -24.64 -3.05
C CYS A 303 -16.55 -24.35 -4.33
N PRO A 304 -16.17 -24.87 -5.52
CA PRO A 304 -16.86 -24.53 -6.77
C PRO A 304 -18.28 -25.13 -6.87
N GLN A 305 -18.59 -26.10 -6.02
CA GLN A 305 -19.92 -26.74 -5.93
C GLN A 305 -20.78 -26.16 -4.78
N SER A 306 -20.26 -25.21 -4.00
CA SER A 306 -20.87 -24.75 -2.73
C SER A 306 -21.15 -25.88 -1.72
N ALA A 307 -20.56 -27.06 -1.91
CA ALA A 307 -20.81 -28.29 -1.15
C ALA A 307 -20.25 -28.29 0.29
N ARG A 308 -19.79 -27.14 0.79
CA ARG A 308 -19.19 -26.99 2.13
C ARG A 308 -19.84 -25.83 2.87
N SER A 309 -20.29 -26.06 4.09
CA SER A 309 -21.00 -25.06 4.89
C SER A 309 -20.63 -25.15 6.38
N MET A 310 -21.08 -24.17 7.17
CA MET A 310 -20.87 -24.17 8.62
C MET A 310 -21.95 -24.98 9.34
N LYS A 311 -21.52 -25.97 10.13
CA LYS A 311 -22.35 -26.66 11.11
C LYS A 311 -22.84 -25.68 12.20
N PRO A 312 -24.03 -25.90 12.78
CA PRO A 312 -24.44 -25.22 14.02
C PRO A 312 -23.40 -25.40 15.15
N GLY A 313 -23.26 -24.40 16.02
CA GLY A 313 -22.30 -24.37 17.12
C GLY A 313 -21.30 -23.21 17.03
N MET A 314 -20.22 -23.29 17.80
CA MET A 314 -19.36 -22.14 18.17
C MET A 314 -18.98 -21.20 17.02
N VAL A 315 -18.64 -21.73 15.83
CA VAL A 315 -18.24 -20.94 14.66
C VAL A 315 -19.43 -20.24 14.00
N LYS A 316 -20.57 -20.93 13.83
CA LYS A 316 -21.80 -20.33 13.32
C LYS A 316 -22.34 -19.29 14.30
N ASP A 317 -22.30 -19.57 15.60
CA ASP A 317 -22.69 -18.61 16.65
C ASP A 317 -21.78 -17.38 16.64
N ALA A 318 -20.48 -17.56 16.37
CA ALA A 318 -19.55 -16.45 16.18
C ALA A 318 -19.89 -15.63 14.93
N SER A 319 -20.25 -16.28 13.82
CA SER A 319 -20.70 -15.59 12.60
C SER A 319 -21.96 -14.74 12.85
N VAL A 320 -22.95 -15.29 13.57
CA VAL A 320 -24.15 -14.53 14.00
C VAL A 320 -23.76 -13.34 14.88
N ARG A 321 -22.96 -13.54 15.93
CA ARG A 321 -22.49 -12.43 16.80
C ARG A 321 -21.74 -11.35 16.03
N LEU A 322 -20.90 -11.73 15.07
CA LEU A 322 -20.14 -10.79 14.25
C LEU A 322 -21.05 -9.92 13.39
N HIS A 323 -22.03 -10.54 12.71
CA HIS A 323 -23.04 -9.85 11.94
C HIS A 323 -23.89 -8.89 12.81
N THR A 324 -24.35 -9.36 13.97
CA THR A 324 -25.19 -8.55 14.88
C THR A 324 -24.45 -7.36 15.49
N LEU A 325 -23.17 -7.51 15.86
CA LEU A 325 -22.43 -6.50 16.63
C LEU A 325 -21.49 -5.63 15.79
N TYR A 326 -21.04 -6.11 14.62
CA TYR A 326 -19.98 -5.47 13.82
C TYR A 326 -20.34 -5.40 12.32
N SER A 327 -21.62 -5.17 12.00
CA SER A 327 -22.09 -4.92 10.63
C SER A 327 -21.93 -3.46 10.17
N GLN A 328 -21.72 -2.50 11.08
CA GLN A 328 -21.49 -1.10 10.72
C GLN A 328 -20.19 -0.95 9.88
N ARG A 329 -20.25 -0.22 8.77
CA ARG A 329 -19.10 0.02 7.89
C ARG A 329 -17.97 0.71 8.68
N LYS A 330 -16.75 0.19 8.53
CA LYS A 330 -15.51 0.88 8.91
C LYS A 330 -14.71 1.24 7.67
N GLU A 331 -13.95 2.33 7.79
CA GLU A 331 -13.01 2.79 6.78
C GLU A 331 -11.59 2.28 7.08
N PRO A 332 -10.76 2.06 6.05
CA PRO A 332 -9.34 1.78 6.25
C PRO A 332 -8.59 2.95 6.86
N GLU A 333 -7.42 2.66 7.41
CA GLU A 333 -6.52 3.64 8.01
C GLU A 333 -5.06 3.31 7.67
N TYR A 334 -4.23 4.35 7.54
CA TYR A 334 -2.79 4.21 7.35
C TYR A 334 -1.99 5.18 8.20
N PHE A 335 -0.74 4.83 8.41
CA PHE A 335 0.26 5.53 9.21
C PHE A 335 1.53 5.64 8.35
N ILE A 336 2.04 6.86 8.19
CA ILE A 336 3.19 7.18 7.33
C ILE A 336 3.96 8.39 7.86
#